data_AF-A0A9D5VD07-F1
#
_entry.id   AF-A0A9D5VD07-F1
#
_cell.length_a   1.000
_cell.length_b   1.000
_cell.length_c   1.000
_cell.angle_alpha   90.00
_cell.angle_beta   90.00
_cell.angle_gamma   90.00
#
_symmetry.space_group_name_H-M   'P 1'
#
loop_
_entity.id
_entity.type
_entity.pdbx_description
1 polymer ?
#
loop_
_entity_poly.entity_id
_entity_poly.type
_entity_poly.pdbx_seq_one_letter_code
_entity_poly.pdbx_strand_id
1 'polypeptide(L)'
;FTGLSISSNTLSAGATAGAAVGTLTAQAPAGATPVVQIIGGADAGLFEVNNGVLQLKAGAVLDFANHPTLEAEFLTTDAKGGIPPRVDALTITLTNPNHAPTLAGHASIPAHTSDLASSGATVGALFVGLFKDADTSDRLAGVAVVNNPATISQGVWQYSVDGGANWTALGAASDGAKAIALSAASQVRFLPAAGYTGLAPELSVRALDSSYKGNWSSTNAIVQVDTTTTGGSTPISTTTIPLGVDLTFYQGAPYPFGVVFDTVANLTANAGGYINAAQRVTVVDTATVAQLATIDALTPGTVVPTSLADTAAHLAGSAGVYVTGA
;
A
#
# COMPACT_ATOMS: atom_id res chain seq x y z
N PHE A 1 -10.18 44.09 -25.95
CA PHE A 1 -9.77 42.67 -25.91
C PHE A 1 -10.97 41.78 -26.22
N THR A 2 -10.77 40.59 -26.78
CA THR A 2 -11.87 39.66 -27.14
C THR A 2 -11.91 38.40 -26.29
N GLY A 3 -10.82 38.08 -25.61
CA GLY A 3 -10.62 36.81 -24.91
C GLY A 3 -9.46 36.89 -23.92
N LEU A 4 -9.51 36.07 -22.87
CA LEU A 4 -8.34 35.66 -22.08
C LEU A 4 -8.33 34.14 -22.08
N SER A 5 -7.20 33.54 -22.45
CA SER A 5 -7.00 32.09 -22.40
C SER A 5 -5.86 31.75 -21.45
N ILE A 6 -5.89 30.55 -20.89
CA ILE A 6 -4.82 30.00 -20.06
C ILE A 6 -4.32 28.69 -20.65
N SER A 7 -3.01 28.43 -20.59
CA SER A 7 -2.39 27.23 -21.18
C SER A 7 -2.77 25.92 -20.47
N SER A 8 -3.17 26.01 -19.20
CA SER A 8 -3.66 24.92 -18.35
C SER A 8 -4.55 25.54 -17.29
N ASN A 9 -5.62 24.85 -16.92
CA ASN A 9 -6.52 25.28 -15.85
C ASN A 9 -6.61 24.21 -14.75
N THR A 10 -5.58 23.38 -14.59
CA THR A 10 -5.50 22.39 -13.51
C THR A 10 -4.36 22.70 -12.56
N LEU A 11 -4.57 22.45 -11.27
CA LEU A 11 -3.55 22.59 -10.24
C LEU A 11 -3.64 21.41 -9.26
N SER A 12 -2.50 20.86 -8.84
CA SER A 12 -2.49 19.83 -7.80
C SER A 12 -2.95 20.41 -6.46
N ALA A 13 -3.80 19.68 -5.72
CA ALA A 13 -4.19 20.02 -4.35
C ALA A 13 -3.00 20.03 -3.39
N GLY A 14 -1.92 19.31 -3.71
CA GLY A 14 -0.65 19.34 -2.98
C GLY A 14 0.33 20.42 -3.45
N ALA A 15 -0.10 21.34 -4.33
CA ALA A 15 0.76 22.40 -4.85
C ALA A 15 1.18 23.38 -3.75
N THR A 16 2.44 23.82 -3.81
CA THR A 16 3.00 24.83 -2.90
C THR A 16 3.09 26.21 -3.57
N ALA A 17 3.43 27.23 -2.79
CA ALA A 17 3.63 28.59 -3.28
C ALA A 17 4.54 28.65 -4.53
N GLY A 18 4.17 29.44 -5.52
CA GLY A 18 4.85 29.56 -6.80
C GLY A 18 4.53 28.47 -7.82
N ALA A 19 3.72 27.46 -7.47
CA ALA A 19 3.25 26.48 -8.44
C ALA A 19 2.42 27.16 -9.54
N ALA A 20 2.84 26.98 -10.79
CA ALA A 20 2.15 27.54 -11.94
C ALA A 20 0.86 26.78 -12.23
N VAL A 21 -0.25 27.50 -12.43
CA VAL A 21 -1.48 26.98 -13.02
C VAL A 21 -1.32 26.95 -14.54
N GLY A 22 -0.91 28.08 -15.13
CA GLY A 22 -0.69 28.22 -16.57
C GLY A 22 -0.39 29.65 -17.00
N THR A 23 0.05 29.81 -18.24
CA THR A 23 0.36 31.12 -18.84
C THR A 23 -0.92 31.75 -19.38
N LEU A 24 -1.20 32.98 -18.94
CA LEU A 24 -2.30 33.81 -19.39
C LEU A 24 -1.95 34.47 -20.73
N THR A 25 -2.86 34.38 -21.69
CA THR A 25 -2.72 35.01 -23.01
C THR A 25 -3.97 35.80 -23.35
N ALA A 26 -3.83 37.12 -23.43
CA ALA A 26 -4.90 38.02 -23.85
C ALA A 26 -5.06 38.01 -25.38
N GLN A 27 -6.28 37.85 -25.86
CA GLN A 27 -6.62 38.06 -27.26
C GLN A 27 -6.80 39.56 -27.51
N ALA A 28 -5.82 40.16 -28.17
CA ALA A 28 -5.69 41.60 -28.32
C ALA A 28 -5.59 42.03 -29.79
N PRO A 29 -6.14 43.20 -30.17
CA PRO A 29 -5.88 43.81 -31.46
C PRO A 29 -4.39 44.08 -31.71
N ALA A 30 -4.00 44.22 -32.98
CA ALA A 30 -2.62 44.53 -33.36
C ALA A 30 -2.13 45.83 -32.69
N GLY A 31 -0.92 45.79 -32.13
CA GLY A 31 -0.29 46.94 -31.47
C GLY A 31 -0.66 47.17 -30.01
N ALA A 32 -1.61 46.41 -29.46
CA ALA A 32 -1.95 46.44 -28.03
C ALA A 32 -0.78 45.99 -27.14
N THR A 33 -0.75 46.45 -25.89
CA THR A 33 0.18 45.98 -24.85
C THR A 33 -0.61 45.49 -23.65
N PRO A 34 -1.07 44.23 -23.66
CA PRO A 34 -2.00 43.71 -22.66
C PRO A 34 -1.36 43.65 -21.27
N VAL A 35 -2.12 44.07 -20.25
CA VAL A 35 -1.80 43.88 -18.83
C VAL A 35 -2.98 43.14 -18.21
N VAL A 36 -2.69 42.02 -17.54
CA VAL A 36 -3.71 41.17 -16.91
C VAL A 36 -3.55 41.26 -15.39
N GLN A 37 -4.65 41.53 -14.69
CA GLN A 37 -4.69 41.65 -13.23
C GLN A 37 -5.81 40.80 -12.67
N ILE A 38 -5.58 40.13 -11.55
CA ILE A 38 -6.66 39.48 -10.78
C ILE A 38 -7.46 40.60 -10.08
N ILE A 39 -8.78 40.60 -10.24
CA ILE A 39 -9.66 41.63 -9.67
C ILE A 39 -10.74 41.07 -8.75
N GLY A 40 -10.96 39.77 -8.75
CA GLY A 40 -12.08 39.16 -8.02
C GLY A 40 -12.15 37.65 -8.22
N GLY A 41 -13.32 37.07 -7.94
CA GLY A 41 -13.54 35.64 -7.82
C GLY A 41 -13.47 35.16 -6.37
N ALA A 42 -14.17 34.07 -6.05
CA ALA A 42 -14.24 33.52 -4.70
C ALA A 42 -12.85 33.16 -4.14
N ASP A 43 -11.94 32.72 -5.02
CA ASP A 43 -10.64 32.18 -4.65
C ASP A 43 -9.48 33.07 -5.12
N ALA A 44 -9.77 34.33 -5.51
CA ALA A 44 -8.79 35.30 -5.99
C ALA A 44 -7.56 35.44 -5.08
N GLY A 45 -7.78 35.36 -3.77
CA GLY A 45 -6.75 35.50 -2.75
C GLY A 45 -5.69 34.39 -2.75
N LEU A 46 -5.98 33.24 -3.38
CA LEU A 46 -5.06 32.11 -3.49
C LEU A 46 -4.00 32.33 -4.58
N PHE A 47 -4.21 33.27 -5.49
CA PHE A 47 -3.40 33.39 -6.71
C PHE A 47 -2.67 34.72 -6.83
N GLU A 48 -1.63 34.71 -7.65
CA GLU A 48 -0.94 35.89 -8.15
C GLU A 48 -0.56 35.69 -9.61
N VAL A 49 -0.36 36.80 -10.34
CA VAL A 49 0.15 36.76 -11.71
C VAL A 49 1.60 37.23 -11.69
N ASN A 50 2.51 36.36 -12.09
CA ASN A 50 3.94 36.65 -12.19
C ASN A 50 4.43 36.40 -13.62
N ASN A 51 4.95 37.44 -14.28
CA ASN A 51 5.43 37.36 -15.67
C ASN A 51 4.42 36.70 -16.64
N GLY A 52 3.13 37.00 -16.49
CA GLY A 52 2.05 36.45 -17.30
C GLY A 52 1.63 35.02 -16.94
N VAL A 53 2.22 34.42 -15.91
CA VAL A 53 1.83 33.11 -15.37
C VAL A 53 0.91 33.31 -14.17
N LEU A 54 -0.25 32.66 -14.19
CA LEU A 54 -1.07 32.50 -13.00
C LEU A 54 -0.43 31.43 -12.11
N GLN A 55 -0.11 31.78 -10.87
CA GLN A 55 0.54 30.87 -9.93
C GLN A 55 -0.05 30.98 -8.52
N LEU A 56 0.16 29.94 -7.72
CA LEU A 56 -0.29 29.90 -6.34
C LEU A 56 0.52 30.88 -5.48
N LYS A 57 -0.18 31.71 -4.70
CA LYS A 57 0.41 32.73 -3.84
C LYS A 57 1.05 32.11 -2.58
N ALA A 58 2.06 32.78 -2.03
CA ALA A 58 2.64 32.41 -0.74
C ALA A 58 1.58 32.38 0.38
N GLY A 59 1.56 31.26 1.13
CA GLY A 59 0.62 31.06 2.24
C GLY A 59 -0.80 30.63 1.82
N ALA A 60 -1.06 30.44 0.53
CA ALA A 60 -2.32 29.86 0.06
C ALA A 60 -2.46 28.41 0.58
N VAL A 61 -3.65 28.08 1.06
CA VAL A 61 -4.02 26.73 1.51
C VAL A 61 -5.14 26.24 0.61
N LEU A 62 -4.92 25.11 -0.04
CA LEU A 62 -5.92 24.48 -0.91
C LEU A 62 -6.77 23.52 -0.08
N ASP A 63 -8.09 23.59 -0.25
CA ASP A 63 -9.05 22.68 0.36
C ASP A 63 -9.77 21.89 -0.73
N PHE A 64 -9.14 20.83 -1.21
CA PHE A 64 -9.72 19.98 -2.25
C PHE A 64 -11.04 19.32 -1.81
N ALA A 65 -11.17 18.99 -0.52
CA ALA A 65 -12.32 18.25 0.00
C ALA A 65 -13.61 19.06 -0.11
N ASN A 66 -13.54 20.38 0.11
CA ASN A 66 -14.70 21.26 0.04
C ASN A 66 -14.74 22.12 -1.23
N HIS A 67 -13.59 22.45 -1.82
CA HIS A 67 -13.44 23.39 -2.93
C HIS A 67 -12.60 22.76 -4.09
N PRO A 68 -13.11 21.74 -4.79
CA PRO A 68 -12.38 21.05 -5.87
C PRO A 68 -12.20 21.90 -7.14
N THR A 69 -12.90 23.03 -7.24
CA THR A 69 -12.77 24.02 -8.30
C THR A 69 -12.61 25.39 -7.68
N LEU A 70 -11.67 26.18 -8.20
CA LEU A 70 -11.35 27.52 -7.74
C LEU A 70 -11.69 28.54 -8.82
N GLU A 71 -12.17 29.72 -8.43
CA GLU A 71 -12.56 30.77 -9.35
C GLU A 71 -11.77 32.07 -9.14
N ALA A 72 -11.27 32.63 -10.25
CA ALA A 72 -10.64 33.93 -10.27
C ALA A 72 -11.14 34.77 -11.47
N GLU A 73 -11.39 36.04 -11.22
CA GLU A 73 -11.75 37.04 -12.23
C GLU A 73 -10.55 37.92 -12.57
N PHE A 74 -10.38 38.18 -13.85
CA PHE A 74 -9.24 38.87 -14.42
C PHE A 74 -9.68 40.08 -15.22
N LEU A 75 -9.03 41.21 -15.00
CA LEU A 75 -9.15 42.41 -15.82
C LEU A 75 -7.97 42.47 -16.80
N THR A 76 -8.28 42.55 -18.09
CA THR A 76 -7.29 42.84 -19.13
C THR A 76 -7.41 44.29 -19.58
N THR A 77 -6.33 45.05 -19.47
CA THR A 77 -6.20 46.45 -19.94
C THR A 77 -5.08 46.57 -20.98
N ASP A 78 -5.04 47.68 -21.72
CA ASP A 78 -3.90 48.03 -22.57
C ASP A 78 -3.03 49.05 -21.84
N ALA A 79 -1.75 48.76 -21.63
CA ALA A 79 -0.80 49.68 -21.00
C ALA A 79 -0.68 51.02 -21.74
N LYS A 80 -0.97 51.03 -23.06
CA LYS A 80 -0.98 52.26 -23.87
C LYS A 80 -2.29 53.05 -23.75
N GLY A 81 -3.33 52.47 -23.15
CA GLY A 81 -4.69 53.02 -23.13
C GLY A 81 -5.41 52.93 -24.48
N GLY A 82 -6.67 53.39 -24.53
CA GLY A 82 -7.45 53.48 -25.77
C GLY A 82 -8.15 52.19 -26.23
N ILE A 83 -7.82 51.04 -25.65
CA ILE A 83 -8.57 49.80 -25.85
C ILE A 83 -9.49 49.56 -24.64
N PRO A 84 -10.80 49.33 -24.84
CA PRO A 84 -11.71 49.03 -23.75
C PRO A 84 -11.24 47.83 -22.91
N PRO A 85 -11.28 47.93 -21.57
CA PRO A 85 -10.92 46.83 -20.70
C PRO A 85 -11.91 45.68 -20.86
N ARG A 86 -11.47 44.46 -20.51
CA ARG A 86 -12.33 43.27 -20.50
C ARG A 86 -12.14 42.48 -19.23
N VAL A 87 -13.23 41.93 -18.70
CA VAL A 87 -13.23 41.01 -17.56
C VAL A 87 -13.49 39.60 -18.05
N ASP A 88 -12.73 38.65 -17.53
CA ASP A 88 -12.89 37.20 -17.75
C ASP A 88 -12.87 36.48 -16.41
N ALA A 89 -13.74 35.49 -16.26
CA ALA A 89 -13.63 34.52 -15.16
C ALA A 89 -12.92 33.26 -15.68
N LEU A 90 -12.00 32.73 -14.89
CA LEU A 90 -11.37 31.42 -15.11
C LEU A 90 -11.69 30.50 -13.94
N THR A 91 -12.05 29.27 -14.28
CA THR A 91 -12.17 28.16 -13.32
C THR A 91 -10.91 27.31 -13.38
N ILE A 92 -10.28 27.09 -12.24
CA ILE A 92 -9.13 26.22 -12.04
C ILE A 92 -9.64 24.95 -11.35
N THR A 93 -9.45 23.80 -11.99
CA THR A 93 -9.82 22.50 -11.40
C THR A 93 -8.66 21.98 -10.56
N LEU A 94 -8.91 21.67 -9.29
CA LEU A 94 -7.92 20.98 -8.49
C LEU A 94 -7.88 19.49 -8.85
N THR A 95 -6.67 18.94 -8.87
CA THR A 95 -6.44 17.49 -8.97
C THR A 95 -5.90 17.00 -7.64
N ASN A 96 -6.43 15.91 -7.11
CA ASN A 96 -5.83 15.24 -5.96
C ASN A 96 -4.79 14.25 -6.48
N PRO A 97 -3.48 14.43 -6.20
CA PRO A 97 -2.52 13.36 -6.40
C PRO A 97 -2.94 12.15 -5.57
N ASN A 98 -2.63 10.96 -6.08
CA ASN A 98 -2.77 9.76 -5.27
C ASN A 98 -1.89 9.88 -4.01
N HIS A 99 -2.28 9.17 -2.96
CA HIS A 99 -1.50 8.84 -1.79
C HIS A 99 -1.33 7.32 -1.75
N ALA A 100 -0.10 6.85 -1.62
CA ALA A 100 0.15 5.43 -1.55
C ALA A 100 -0.57 4.76 -0.36
N PRO A 101 -1.04 3.51 -0.53
CA PRO A 101 -1.72 2.81 0.52
C PRO A 101 -0.75 2.36 1.62
N THR A 102 -1.30 2.00 2.76
CA THR A 102 -0.57 1.37 3.87
C THR A 102 -1.13 -0.01 4.17
N LEU A 103 -0.23 -0.95 4.48
CA LEU A 103 -0.56 -2.25 5.03
C LEU A 103 0.00 -2.37 6.45
N ALA A 104 -0.79 -2.95 7.34
CA ALA A 104 -0.39 -3.30 8.70
C ALA A 104 -1.01 -4.64 9.13
N GLY A 105 -0.27 -5.42 9.90
CA GLY A 105 -0.72 -6.73 10.41
C GLY A 105 -0.17 -7.91 9.60
N HIS A 106 -0.95 -8.99 9.56
CA HIS A 106 -0.59 -10.25 8.92
C HIS A 106 -1.82 -10.79 8.17
N ALA A 107 -1.68 -11.08 6.88
CA ALA A 107 -2.75 -11.67 6.09
C ALA A 107 -2.67 -13.20 6.18
N SER A 108 -3.80 -13.87 6.41
CA SER A 108 -3.79 -15.33 6.58
C SER A 108 -4.92 -16.00 5.82
N ILE A 109 -4.59 -17.05 5.07
CA ILE A 109 -5.57 -17.93 4.43
C ILE A 109 -6.03 -18.97 5.45
N PRO A 110 -7.33 -19.09 5.75
CA PRO A 110 -7.82 -20.12 6.66
C PRO A 110 -7.47 -21.53 6.16
N ALA A 111 -6.96 -22.39 7.04
CA ALA A 111 -6.78 -23.81 6.73
C ALA A 111 -8.12 -24.53 6.66
N HIS A 112 -8.29 -25.40 5.67
CA HIS A 112 -9.43 -26.30 5.58
C HIS A 112 -9.04 -27.71 6.06
N THR A 113 -9.91 -28.29 6.87
CA THR A 113 -9.71 -29.46 7.75
C THR A 113 -9.49 -30.81 7.06
N SER A 114 -9.18 -30.91 5.77
CA SER A 114 -8.90 -32.24 5.18
C SER A 114 -8.22 -32.22 3.83
N ASP A 115 -8.01 -31.05 3.24
CA ASP A 115 -7.30 -30.91 1.98
C ASP A 115 -6.73 -29.50 1.92
N LEU A 116 -5.41 -29.39 2.12
CA LEU A 116 -4.69 -28.12 2.04
C LEU A 116 -4.75 -27.52 0.61
N ALA A 117 -5.37 -28.19 -0.36
CA ALA A 117 -5.57 -27.67 -1.71
C ALA A 117 -6.89 -26.88 -1.93
N SER A 118 -7.96 -27.00 -1.14
CA SER A 118 -9.32 -26.83 -1.74
C SER A 118 -10.09 -25.51 -1.59
N SER A 119 -9.48 -24.35 -1.34
CA SER A 119 -10.27 -23.11 -1.58
C SER A 119 -9.43 -21.86 -1.86
N GLY A 120 -8.26 -21.73 -1.23
CA GLY A 120 -7.57 -20.44 -1.19
C GLY A 120 -8.49 -19.31 -0.71
N ALA A 121 -8.01 -18.08 -0.83
CA ALA A 121 -8.85 -16.91 -0.56
C ALA A 121 -8.54 -15.81 -1.56
N THR A 122 -9.55 -15.02 -1.92
CA THR A 122 -9.34 -13.83 -2.76
C THR A 122 -8.42 -12.86 -2.04
N VAL A 123 -7.49 -12.24 -2.76
CA VAL A 123 -6.64 -11.16 -2.24
C VAL A 123 -7.50 -10.07 -1.58
N GLY A 124 -8.61 -9.67 -2.18
CA GLY A 124 -9.52 -8.68 -1.59
C GLY A 124 -9.98 -9.05 -0.18
N ALA A 125 -10.41 -10.29 0.03
CA ALA A 125 -10.85 -10.78 1.34
C ALA A 125 -9.71 -10.89 2.36
N LEU A 126 -8.51 -11.27 1.94
CA LEU A 126 -7.35 -11.48 2.81
C LEU A 126 -6.82 -10.19 3.47
N PHE A 127 -7.07 -9.05 2.83
CA PHE A 127 -6.52 -7.75 3.27
C PHE A 127 -7.62 -6.80 3.79
N VAL A 128 -8.84 -7.30 4.00
CA VAL A 128 -9.90 -6.53 4.69
C VAL A 128 -9.40 -6.12 6.07
N GLY A 129 -9.49 -4.83 6.38
CA GLY A 129 -9.04 -4.27 7.66
C GLY A 129 -7.52 -4.09 7.80
N LEU A 130 -6.72 -4.68 6.90
CA LEU A 130 -5.26 -4.50 6.85
C LEU A 130 -4.85 -3.34 5.92
N PHE A 131 -5.66 -3.07 4.90
CA PHE A 131 -5.48 -1.97 3.95
C PHE A 131 -6.06 -0.65 4.46
N LYS A 132 -5.27 0.42 4.36
CA LYS A 132 -5.74 1.81 4.57
C LYS A 132 -5.15 2.72 3.51
N ASP A 133 -5.94 3.70 3.09
CA ASP A 133 -5.54 4.73 2.15
C ASP A 133 -5.96 6.11 2.68
N ALA A 134 -5.17 7.15 2.37
CA ALA A 134 -5.51 8.53 2.72
C ALA A 134 -6.56 9.10 1.75
N ASP A 135 -6.62 8.58 0.53
CA ASP A 135 -7.65 8.93 -0.45
C ASP A 135 -8.93 8.14 -0.16
N THR A 136 -9.95 8.83 0.34
CA THR A 136 -11.18 8.17 0.84
C THR A 136 -11.96 7.34 -0.18
N SER A 137 -11.74 7.55 -1.49
CA SER A 137 -12.34 6.75 -2.57
C SER A 137 -11.54 5.51 -2.93
N ASP A 138 -10.31 5.40 -2.42
CA ASP A 138 -9.37 4.37 -2.83
C ASP A 138 -9.60 3.05 -2.11
N ARG A 139 -9.38 1.99 -2.86
CA ARG A 139 -9.60 0.60 -2.45
C ARG A 139 -8.43 -0.25 -2.88
N LEU A 140 -8.23 -1.37 -2.20
CA LEU A 140 -7.26 -2.37 -2.62
C LEU A 140 -7.61 -2.86 -4.04
N ALA A 141 -6.74 -2.59 -5.01
CA ALA A 141 -6.84 -3.15 -6.35
C ALA A 141 -6.15 -4.51 -6.46
N GLY A 142 -5.16 -4.77 -5.61
CA GLY A 142 -4.44 -6.02 -5.55
C GLY A 142 -3.19 -5.94 -4.68
N VAL A 143 -2.29 -6.90 -4.85
CA VAL A 143 -1.00 -6.95 -4.17
C VAL A 143 0.13 -7.20 -5.14
N ALA A 144 1.30 -6.65 -4.80
CA ALA A 144 2.57 -7.05 -5.38
C ALA A 144 3.25 -8.07 -4.45
N VAL A 145 3.43 -9.30 -4.91
CA VAL A 145 4.20 -10.31 -4.19
C VAL A 145 5.69 -10.00 -4.39
N VAL A 146 6.35 -9.53 -3.34
CA VAL A 146 7.75 -9.07 -3.37
C VAL A 146 8.74 -10.09 -2.80
N ASN A 147 8.24 -11.18 -2.23
CA ASN A 147 9.07 -12.32 -1.86
C ASN A 147 8.22 -13.59 -1.86
N ASN A 148 8.75 -14.65 -2.47
CA ASN A 148 8.22 -16.01 -2.33
C ASN A 148 9.35 -16.96 -1.91
N PRO A 149 9.49 -17.27 -0.62
CA PRO A 149 10.57 -18.12 -0.11
C PRO A 149 10.26 -19.63 -0.24
N ALA A 150 9.09 -20.02 -0.76
CA ALA A 150 8.71 -21.43 -0.83
C ALA A 150 9.64 -22.24 -1.75
N THR A 151 10.12 -23.37 -1.25
CA THR A 151 10.88 -24.35 -2.03
C THR A 151 9.99 -25.51 -2.45
N ILE A 152 10.35 -26.18 -3.55
CA ILE A 152 9.57 -27.31 -4.09
C ILE A 152 9.42 -28.49 -3.10
N SER A 153 10.33 -28.63 -2.12
CA SER A 153 10.24 -29.67 -1.08
C SER A 153 9.22 -29.33 0.02
N GLN A 154 8.87 -28.05 0.16
CA GLN A 154 7.83 -27.57 1.08
C GLN A 154 6.48 -27.50 0.37
N GLY A 155 6.47 -27.03 -0.88
CA GLY A 155 5.26 -26.89 -1.68
C GLY A 155 5.34 -25.72 -2.64
N VAL A 156 4.19 -25.34 -3.19
CA VAL A 156 4.08 -24.30 -4.21
C VAL A 156 2.93 -23.36 -3.87
N TRP A 157 3.24 -22.08 -3.76
CA TRP A 157 2.22 -21.04 -3.79
C TRP A 157 1.59 -20.96 -5.18
N GLN A 158 0.27 -20.91 -5.22
CA GLN A 158 -0.52 -20.85 -6.45
C GLN A 158 -1.53 -19.72 -6.38
N TYR A 159 -1.88 -19.20 -7.55
CA TYR A 159 -2.99 -18.27 -7.71
C TYR A 159 -4.00 -18.80 -8.72
N SER A 160 -5.23 -18.31 -8.60
CA SER A 160 -6.32 -18.56 -9.55
C SER A 160 -6.97 -17.22 -9.92
N VAL A 161 -7.42 -17.11 -11.16
CA VAL A 161 -8.16 -15.94 -11.69
C VAL A 161 -9.56 -16.30 -12.20
N ASP A 162 -10.00 -17.54 -11.95
CA ASP A 162 -11.26 -18.11 -12.44
C ASP A 162 -12.08 -18.75 -11.32
N GLY A 163 -12.00 -18.18 -10.11
CA GLY A 163 -12.76 -18.63 -8.95
C GLY A 163 -12.31 -20.00 -8.44
N GLY A 164 -11.04 -20.36 -8.64
CA GLY A 164 -10.45 -21.58 -8.11
C GLY A 164 -10.62 -22.79 -9.02
N ALA A 165 -11.11 -22.59 -10.24
CA ALA A 165 -11.28 -23.66 -11.22
C ALA A 165 -9.91 -24.13 -11.77
N ASN A 166 -8.99 -23.20 -12.04
CA ASN A 166 -7.62 -23.50 -12.44
C ASN A 166 -6.62 -22.76 -11.55
N TRP A 167 -5.50 -23.42 -11.25
CA TRP A 167 -4.46 -22.90 -10.36
C TRP A 167 -3.10 -22.89 -11.04
N THR A 168 -2.46 -21.72 -11.04
CA THR A 168 -1.16 -21.48 -11.65
C THR A 168 -0.12 -21.25 -10.55
N ALA A 169 1.08 -21.83 -10.69
CA ALA A 169 2.17 -21.58 -9.75
C ALA A 169 2.61 -20.12 -9.79
N LEU A 170 2.82 -19.50 -8.61
CA LEU A 170 3.34 -18.14 -8.49
C LEU A 170 4.79 -18.03 -8.97
N GLY A 171 5.60 -19.07 -8.80
CA GLY A 171 7.03 -19.03 -9.14
C GLY A 171 7.82 -18.09 -8.22
N ALA A 172 9.07 -17.80 -8.59
CA ALA A 172 9.94 -16.91 -7.82
C ALA A 172 9.49 -15.45 -7.96
N ALA A 173 9.44 -14.73 -6.84
CA ALA A 173 9.12 -13.31 -6.77
C ALA A 173 10.17 -12.58 -5.93
N SER A 174 10.52 -11.35 -6.32
CA SER A 174 11.43 -10.49 -5.55
C SER A 174 11.01 -9.03 -5.68
N ASP A 175 11.35 -8.20 -4.70
CA ASP A 175 11.13 -6.75 -4.75
C ASP A 175 11.82 -6.10 -5.98
N GLY A 176 11.51 -4.83 -6.25
CA GLY A 176 11.93 -4.13 -7.45
C GLY A 176 11.19 -4.62 -8.70
N ALA A 177 11.88 -4.77 -9.83
CA ALA A 177 11.28 -5.04 -11.14
C ALA A 177 10.65 -6.44 -11.32
N LYS A 178 10.67 -7.30 -10.29
CA LYS A 178 10.25 -8.71 -10.38
C LYS A 178 9.23 -9.11 -9.30
N ALA A 179 8.47 -8.13 -8.82
CA ALA A 179 7.36 -8.42 -7.92
C ALA A 179 6.15 -8.86 -8.75
N ILE A 180 5.40 -9.84 -8.29
CA ILE A 180 4.28 -10.40 -9.07
C ILE A 180 2.99 -9.68 -8.74
N ALA A 181 2.29 -9.16 -9.75
CA ALA A 181 1.02 -8.47 -9.58
C ALA A 181 -0.16 -9.46 -9.55
N LEU A 182 -0.89 -9.50 -8.43
CA LEU A 182 -2.14 -10.24 -8.26
C LEU A 182 -3.28 -9.26 -7.96
N SER A 183 -4.39 -9.37 -8.71
CA SER A 183 -5.55 -8.51 -8.50
C SER A 183 -6.28 -8.88 -7.20
N ALA A 184 -7.11 -7.97 -6.68
CA ALA A 184 -7.98 -8.23 -5.54
C ALA A 184 -8.96 -9.40 -5.79
N ALA A 185 -9.28 -9.69 -7.05
CA ALA A 185 -10.14 -10.82 -7.42
C ALA A 185 -9.40 -12.16 -7.51
N SER A 186 -8.06 -12.15 -7.60
CA SER A 186 -7.27 -13.36 -7.67
C SER A 186 -7.37 -14.13 -6.35
N GLN A 187 -7.55 -15.45 -6.42
CA GLN A 187 -7.43 -16.31 -5.25
C GLN A 187 -5.99 -16.79 -5.09
N VAL A 188 -5.54 -16.96 -3.85
CA VAL A 188 -4.20 -17.45 -3.50
C VAL A 188 -4.33 -18.65 -2.57
N ARG A 189 -3.50 -19.68 -2.80
CA ARG A 189 -3.39 -20.86 -1.93
C ARG A 189 -1.95 -21.37 -1.87
N PHE A 190 -1.62 -22.09 -0.81
CA PHE A 190 -0.42 -22.90 -0.77
C PHE A 190 -0.78 -24.37 -1.03
N LEU A 191 -0.11 -25.01 -1.99
CA LEU A 191 -0.21 -26.44 -2.24
C LEU A 191 1.03 -27.14 -1.66
N PRO A 192 0.93 -27.83 -0.52
CA PRO A 192 2.07 -28.53 0.06
C PRO A 192 2.62 -29.62 -0.84
N ALA A 193 3.93 -29.86 -0.76
CA ALA A 193 4.52 -31.05 -1.35
C ALA A 193 4.01 -32.32 -0.65
N ALA A 194 3.96 -33.44 -1.38
CA ALA A 194 3.51 -34.70 -0.81
C ALA A 194 4.32 -35.08 0.44
N GLY A 195 3.64 -35.34 1.56
CA GLY A 195 4.27 -35.68 2.83
C GLY A 195 4.88 -34.51 3.61
N TYR A 196 4.80 -33.28 3.09
CA TYR A 196 5.21 -32.10 3.85
C TYR A 196 4.24 -31.83 5.00
N THR A 197 4.79 -31.68 6.21
CA THR A 197 4.03 -31.47 7.46
C THR A 197 4.40 -30.18 8.17
N GLY A 198 5.30 -29.38 7.57
CA GLY A 198 5.67 -28.06 8.08
C GLY A 198 4.69 -26.97 7.63
N LEU A 199 4.99 -25.73 7.99
CA LEU A 199 4.18 -24.58 7.58
C LEU A 199 4.47 -24.14 6.16
N ALA A 200 3.49 -23.52 5.53
CA ALA A 200 3.72 -22.75 4.31
C ALA A 200 4.73 -21.62 4.61
N PRO A 201 5.84 -21.52 3.87
CA PRO A 201 6.70 -20.34 3.93
C PRO A 201 5.92 -19.10 3.49
N GLU A 202 5.96 -18.02 4.26
CA GLU A 202 5.12 -16.84 4.02
C GLU A 202 5.56 -16.04 2.80
N LEU A 203 4.58 -15.56 2.04
CA LEU A 203 4.82 -14.53 1.03
C LEU A 203 5.04 -13.18 1.73
N SER A 204 5.86 -12.32 1.16
CA SER A 204 5.87 -10.90 1.53
C SER A 204 5.19 -10.10 0.43
N VAL A 205 4.29 -9.18 0.81
CA VAL A 205 3.49 -8.43 -0.15
C VAL A 205 3.47 -6.93 0.11
N ARG A 206 3.28 -6.13 -0.94
CA ARG A 206 2.88 -4.71 -0.90
C ARG A 206 1.43 -4.57 -1.38
N ALA A 207 0.71 -3.57 -0.90
CA ALA A 207 -0.59 -3.21 -1.45
C ALA A 207 -0.45 -2.41 -2.73
N LEU A 208 -1.42 -2.61 -3.63
CA LEU A 208 -1.68 -1.79 -4.80
C LEU A 208 -3.09 -1.21 -4.64
N ASP A 209 -3.21 0.12 -4.64
CA ASP A 209 -4.51 0.81 -4.58
C ASP A 209 -5.19 0.89 -5.97
N SER A 210 -6.38 1.49 -6.01
CA SER A 210 -7.20 1.65 -7.22
C SER A 210 -6.67 2.64 -8.25
N SER A 211 -5.68 3.45 -7.89
CA SER A 211 -4.94 4.27 -8.84
C SER A 211 -3.96 3.44 -9.68
N TYR A 212 -3.61 2.21 -9.28
CA TYR A 212 -2.78 1.29 -10.09
C TYR A 212 -3.40 1.01 -11.47
N LYS A 213 -2.66 1.28 -12.54
CA LYS A 213 -3.08 1.07 -13.94
C LYS A 213 -2.28 -0.01 -14.69
N GLY A 214 -1.44 -0.76 -14.00
CA GLY A 214 -0.71 -1.87 -14.60
C GLY A 214 -1.58 -3.10 -14.84
N ASN A 215 -1.00 -4.11 -15.50
CA ASN A 215 -1.68 -5.37 -15.78
C ASN A 215 -1.60 -6.32 -14.57
N TRP A 216 -2.51 -7.30 -14.54
CA TRP A 216 -2.56 -8.34 -13.52
C TRP A 216 -2.18 -9.70 -14.11
N SER A 217 -1.64 -10.59 -13.27
CA SER A 217 -1.38 -11.98 -13.68
C SER A 217 -2.68 -12.68 -14.09
N SER A 218 -2.57 -13.61 -15.04
CA SER A 218 -3.69 -14.36 -15.65
C SER A 218 -3.35 -15.85 -15.71
N THR A 219 -4.33 -16.71 -16.03
CA THR A 219 -4.13 -18.18 -16.08
C THR A 219 -2.88 -18.61 -16.85
N ASN A 220 -2.52 -17.88 -17.92
CA ASN A 220 -1.42 -18.24 -18.82
C ASN A 220 -0.17 -17.36 -18.71
N ALA A 221 -0.19 -16.32 -17.88
CA ALA A 221 0.93 -15.38 -17.79
C ALA A 221 1.02 -14.70 -16.43
N ILE A 222 2.19 -14.82 -15.80
CA ILE A 222 2.59 -14.00 -14.65
C ILE A 222 2.92 -12.60 -15.16
N VAL A 223 2.38 -11.58 -14.49
CA VAL A 223 2.72 -10.17 -14.74
C VAL A 223 3.60 -9.66 -13.61
N GLN A 224 4.69 -9.02 -13.98
CA GLN A 224 5.60 -8.35 -13.05
C GLN A 224 5.19 -6.88 -12.90
N VAL A 225 5.33 -6.35 -11.68
CA VAL A 225 5.20 -4.94 -11.33
C VAL A 225 6.53 -4.45 -10.76
N ASP A 226 6.97 -3.29 -11.21
CA ASP A 226 8.18 -2.66 -10.68
C ASP A 226 7.86 -1.92 -9.38
N THR A 227 8.44 -2.41 -8.30
CA THR A 227 8.28 -1.90 -6.93
C THR A 227 9.51 -1.11 -6.46
N THR A 228 10.40 -0.69 -7.37
CA THR A 228 11.54 0.19 -7.04
C THR A 228 11.11 1.58 -6.56
N THR A 229 9.93 2.05 -6.99
CA THR A 229 9.32 3.30 -6.52
C THR A 229 8.03 2.99 -5.77
N THR A 230 7.95 3.41 -4.51
CA THR A 230 6.81 3.16 -3.61
C THR A 230 6.56 4.39 -2.73
N GLY A 231 5.39 4.46 -2.09
CA GLY A 231 5.02 5.58 -1.23
C GLY A 231 4.66 6.84 -2.01
N GLY A 232 4.51 7.96 -1.30
CA GLY A 232 4.18 9.26 -1.91
C GLY A 232 2.91 9.18 -2.76
N SER A 233 3.00 9.58 -4.04
CA SER A 233 1.88 9.50 -4.99
C SER A 233 1.88 8.28 -5.90
N THR A 234 2.66 7.26 -5.57
CA THR A 234 2.59 5.97 -6.28
C THR A 234 1.37 5.18 -5.81
N PRO A 235 0.88 4.21 -6.60
CA PRO A 235 -0.18 3.29 -6.15
C PRO A 235 0.30 2.22 -5.16
N ILE A 236 1.57 2.23 -4.72
CA ILE A 236 2.25 1.09 -4.10
C ILE A 236 2.66 1.40 -2.66
N SER A 237 2.27 0.54 -1.71
CA SER A 237 2.66 0.71 -0.31
C SER A 237 4.19 0.60 -0.11
N THR A 238 4.72 1.44 0.78
CA THR A 238 6.12 1.33 1.24
C THR A 238 6.31 0.19 2.23
N THR A 239 5.32 -0.09 3.07
CA THR A 239 5.36 -1.24 3.98
C THR A 239 5.02 -2.52 3.26
N THR A 240 5.69 -3.60 3.67
CA THR A 240 5.32 -4.97 3.34
C THR A 240 4.71 -5.64 4.54
N ILE A 241 3.81 -6.60 4.31
CA ILE A 241 3.33 -7.50 5.37
C ILE A 241 3.40 -8.96 4.89
N PRO A 242 3.50 -9.92 5.83
CA PRO A 242 3.41 -11.34 5.51
C PRO A 242 1.99 -11.76 5.06
N LEU A 243 1.96 -12.73 4.14
CA LEU A 243 0.78 -13.51 3.76
C LEU A 243 1.08 -15.01 3.91
N GLY A 244 0.38 -15.66 4.84
CA GLY A 244 0.57 -17.07 5.18
C GLY A 244 -0.72 -17.88 5.16
N VAL A 245 -0.66 -19.09 5.71
CA VAL A 245 -1.83 -19.96 5.96
C VAL A 245 -2.04 -20.03 7.47
N ASP A 246 -3.25 -19.70 7.93
CA ASP A 246 -3.68 -19.88 9.32
C ASP A 246 -4.11 -21.33 9.56
N LEU A 247 -3.35 -22.07 10.39
CA LEU A 247 -3.57 -23.50 10.67
C LEU A 247 -4.53 -23.78 11.84
N THR A 248 -5.42 -22.85 12.19
CA THR A 248 -6.44 -23.06 13.24
C THR A 248 -7.38 -24.27 12.99
N PHE A 249 -7.33 -24.92 11.81
CA PHE A 249 -8.25 -25.96 11.38
C PHE A 249 -7.63 -27.07 10.48
N TYR A 250 -6.41 -27.57 10.73
CA TYR A 250 -5.91 -28.71 9.93
C TYR A 250 -6.60 -30.07 10.33
N GLN A 251 -6.86 -30.98 9.38
CA GLN A 251 -7.26 -32.40 9.58
C GLN A 251 -8.41 -32.77 10.56
N GLY A 252 -9.62 -32.23 10.36
CA GLY A 252 -10.89 -32.87 10.71
C GLY A 252 -11.23 -32.94 12.19
N ALA A 253 -10.34 -32.48 13.05
CA ALA A 253 -10.56 -32.21 14.44
C ALA A 253 -10.32 -30.71 14.65
N PRO A 254 -11.02 -30.05 15.60
CA PRO A 254 -10.46 -28.86 16.19
C PRO A 254 -9.11 -29.28 16.78
N TYR A 255 -8.00 -28.99 16.10
CA TYR A 255 -6.73 -28.87 16.82
C TYR A 255 -7.05 -27.92 17.95
N PRO A 256 -6.83 -28.30 19.21
CA PRO A 256 -7.40 -27.47 20.22
C PRO A 256 -6.79 -26.08 20.21
N PHE A 257 -5.67 -25.74 19.55
CA PHE A 257 -4.81 -24.68 20.06
C PHE A 257 -4.08 -23.82 19.01
N GLY A 258 -4.23 -22.49 19.14
CA GLY A 258 -3.60 -21.45 18.32
C GLY A 258 -2.08 -21.53 18.33
N VAL A 259 -1.48 -21.87 17.20
CA VAL A 259 -0.03 -21.88 17.03
C VAL A 259 0.41 -20.65 16.25
N VAL A 260 1.32 -19.87 16.82
CA VAL A 260 1.89 -18.67 16.20
C VAL A 260 3.33 -18.95 15.80
N PHE A 261 3.75 -18.51 14.62
CA PHE A 261 5.14 -18.56 14.18
C PHE A 261 5.52 -17.18 13.71
N ASP A 262 6.53 -16.57 14.33
CA ASP A 262 6.93 -15.23 13.94
C ASP A 262 8.33 -14.91 14.48
N THR A 263 8.89 -13.80 14.02
CA THR A 263 10.18 -13.28 14.47
C THR A 263 10.08 -12.72 15.89
N VAL A 264 11.21 -12.66 16.61
CA VAL A 264 11.27 -12.02 17.93
C VAL A 264 10.68 -10.61 17.89
N ALA A 265 11.02 -9.83 16.87
CA ALA A 265 10.59 -8.43 16.75
C ALA A 265 9.06 -8.30 16.67
N ASN A 266 8.42 -9.13 15.85
CA ASN A 266 6.98 -9.07 15.66
C ASN A 266 6.23 -9.64 16.88
N LEU A 267 6.71 -10.74 17.47
CA LEU A 267 6.08 -11.33 18.66
C LEU A 267 6.11 -10.37 19.86
N THR A 268 7.24 -9.73 20.09
CA THR A 268 7.40 -8.77 21.20
C THR A 268 6.58 -7.49 20.98
N ALA A 269 6.39 -7.06 19.73
CA ALA A 269 5.56 -5.91 19.40
C ALA A 269 4.04 -6.19 19.47
N ASN A 270 3.63 -7.46 19.52
CA ASN A 270 2.23 -7.88 19.41
C ASN A 270 1.52 -8.07 20.76
N ALA A 271 1.87 -7.28 21.78
CA ALA A 271 1.22 -7.37 23.09
C ALA A 271 -0.31 -7.15 22.98
N GLY A 272 -1.10 -8.16 23.37
CA GLY A 272 -2.57 -8.12 23.30
C GLY A 272 -3.18 -8.44 21.94
N GLY A 273 -2.36 -8.79 20.93
CA GLY A 273 -2.83 -9.21 19.60
C GLY A 273 -2.94 -10.73 19.45
N TYR A 274 -2.55 -11.24 18.27
CA TYR A 274 -2.68 -12.68 17.93
C TYR A 274 -1.96 -13.63 18.90
N ILE A 275 -0.95 -13.17 19.63
CA ILE A 275 -0.21 -13.96 20.62
C ILE A 275 -1.01 -14.27 21.90
N ASN A 276 -2.00 -13.46 22.26
CA ASN A 276 -2.76 -13.61 23.51
C ASN A 276 -3.67 -14.87 23.49
N ALA A 277 -4.09 -15.30 22.30
CA ALA A 277 -4.83 -16.54 22.13
C ALA A 277 -3.92 -17.74 21.77
N ALA A 278 -2.60 -17.51 21.68
CA ALA A 278 -1.67 -18.54 21.30
C ALA A 278 -1.49 -19.55 22.43
N GLN A 279 -1.41 -20.80 22.05
CA GLN A 279 -1.24 -21.97 22.90
C GLN A 279 0.10 -22.65 22.63
N ARG A 280 0.70 -22.32 21.48
CA ARG A 280 2.11 -22.54 21.20
C ARG A 280 2.64 -21.39 20.34
N VAL A 281 3.81 -20.86 20.66
CA VAL A 281 4.47 -19.80 19.89
C VAL A 281 5.83 -20.32 19.49
N THR A 282 6.13 -20.36 18.20
CA THR A 282 7.45 -20.73 17.70
C THR A 282 8.18 -19.49 17.23
N VAL A 283 9.34 -19.21 17.80
CA VAL A 283 10.18 -18.08 17.40
C VAL A 283 11.08 -18.55 16.27
N VAL A 284 10.90 -17.98 15.08
CA VAL A 284 11.49 -18.55 13.84
C VAL A 284 12.92 -18.06 13.57
N ASP A 285 13.33 -16.95 14.17
CA ASP A 285 14.68 -16.40 14.14
C ASP A 285 15.45 -16.64 15.45
N THR A 286 16.75 -16.32 15.45
CA THR A 286 17.60 -16.51 16.62
C THR A 286 17.17 -15.59 17.76
N ALA A 287 16.73 -16.18 18.86
CA ALA A 287 16.32 -15.46 20.07
C ALA A 287 17.38 -15.54 21.18
N THR A 288 17.33 -14.59 22.10
CA THR A 288 17.96 -14.67 23.43
C THR A 288 16.96 -15.20 24.46
N VAL A 289 17.46 -15.68 25.60
CA VAL A 289 16.59 -16.17 26.69
C VAL A 289 15.68 -15.06 27.22
N ALA A 290 16.18 -13.82 27.27
CA ALA A 290 15.40 -12.66 27.71
C ALA A 290 14.25 -12.31 26.75
N GLN A 291 14.49 -12.43 25.44
CA GLN A 291 13.44 -12.21 24.43
C GLN A 291 12.37 -13.30 24.50
N LEU A 292 12.77 -14.56 24.70
CA LEU A 292 11.80 -15.65 24.88
C LEU A 292 10.94 -15.44 26.12
N ALA A 293 11.53 -15.05 27.26
CA ALA A 293 10.77 -14.73 28.47
C ALA A 293 9.79 -13.56 28.25
N THR A 294 10.16 -12.57 27.43
CA THR A 294 9.26 -11.47 27.06
C THR A 294 8.06 -11.98 26.24
N ILE A 295 8.31 -12.87 25.27
CA ILE A 295 7.27 -13.46 24.41
C ILE A 295 6.39 -14.41 25.23
N ASP A 296 6.97 -15.18 26.15
CA ASP A 296 6.28 -16.14 27.02
C ASP A 296 5.27 -15.42 27.93
N ALA A 297 5.58 -14.20 28.38
CA ALA A 297 4.64 -13.37 29.14
C ALA A 297 3.43 -12.85 28.33
N LEU A 298 3.48 -12.91 26.99
CA LEU A 298 2.42 -12.42 26.10
C LEU A 298 1.43 -13.52 25.68
N THR A 299 1.73 -14.78 26.00
CA THR A 299 0.96 -15.95 25.58
C THR A 299 0.57 -16.81 26.79
N PRO A 300 -0.64 -17.37 26.84
CA PRO A 300 -0.97 -18.42 27.80
C PRO A 300 -0.39 -19.79 27.42
N GLY A 301 0.23 -19.89 26.23
CA GLY A 301 0.79 -21.10 25.64
C GLY A 301 2.29 -21.31 25.86
N THR A 302 2.86 -22.33 25.21
CA THR A 302 4.29 -22.64 25.29
C THR A 302 5.09 -21.91 24.22
N VAL A 303 6.18 -21.24 24.58
CA VAL A 303 7.14 -20.66 23.61
C VAL A 303 8.26 -21.65 23.27
N VAL A 304 8.55 -21.81 21.98
CA VAL A 304 9.58 -22.73 21.46
C VAL A 304 10.49 -21.97 20.48
N PRO A 305 11.78 -21.75 20.79
CA PRO A 305 12.72 -21.18 19.83
C PRO A 305 13.16 -22.23 18.79
N THR A 306 13.36 -21.80 17.53
CA THR A 306 14.06 -22.63 16.52
C THR A 306 15.58 -22.50 16.63
N SER A 307 16.07 -21.36 17.13
CA SER A 307 17.48 -21.05 17.33
C SER A 307 17.63 -20.18 18.58
N LEU A 308 18.61 -20.51 19.42
CA LEU A 308 18.88 -19.80 20.68
C LEU A 308 20.35 -19.42 20.74
N ALA A 309 20.63 -18.13 20.95
CA ALA A 309 21.98 -17.63 21.15
C ALA A 309 22.01 -16.70 22.38
N ASP A 310 22.75 -17.11 23.41
CA ASP A 310 22.90 -16.33 24.63
C ASP A 310 24.22 -16.69 25.35
N THR A 311 24.52 -16.04 26.46
CA THR A 311 25.65 -16.40 27.33
C THR A 311 25.47 -17.80 27.92
N ALA A 312 26.57 -18.50 28.17
CA ALA A 312 26.54 -19.85 28.78
C ALA A 312 25.76 -19.89 30.10
N ALA A 313 25.82 -18.82 30.89
CA ALA A 313 25.06 -18.70 32.15
C ALA A 313 23.54 -18.64 31.91
N HIS A 314 23.08 -17.86 30.93
CA HIS A 314 21.64 -17.76 30.60
C HIS A 314 21.09 -19.04 29.97
N LEU A 315 21.89 -19.72 29.14
CA LEU A 315 21.51 -21.03 28.58
C LEU A 315 21.38 -22.09 29.68
N ALA A 316 22.35 -22.16 30.60
CA ALA A 316 22.29 -23.08 31.74
C ALA A 316 21.08 -22.78 32.65
N GLY A 317 20.77 -21.51 32.87
CA GLY A 317 19.62 -21.07 33.68
C GLY A 317 18.25 -21.31 33.05
N SER A 318 18.18 -21.60 31.75
CA SER A 318 16.94 -21.87 31.00
C SER A 318 16.78 -23.34 30.57
N ALA A 319 17.63 -24.22 31.10
CA ALA A 319 17.57 -25.65 30.86
C ALA A 319 16.22 -26.23 31.31
N GLY A 320 15.57 -27.00 30.43
CA GLY A 320 14.24 -27.55 30.66
C GLY A 320 13.07 -26.59 30.42
N VAL A 321 13.35 -25.31 30.11
CA VAL A 321 12.34 -24.32 29.72
C VAL A 321 12.44 -24.02 28.22
N TYR A 322 13.58 -23.49 27.78
CA TYR A 322 13.84 -23.16 26.36
C TYR A 322 14.93 -24.02 25.73
N VAL A 323 15.74 -24.70 26.55
CA VAL A 323 16.78 -25.64 26.12
C VAL A 323 16.35 -27.05 26.48
N THR A 324 15.93 -27.83 25.48
CA THR A 324 15.49 -29.23 25.66
C THR A 324 16.45 -30.18 24.96
N GLY A 325 17.13 -31.04 25.74
CA GLY A 325 18.15 -31.97 25.25
C GLY A 325 19.54 -31.33 25.28
N ALA A 326 20.29 -31.60 26.35
CA ALA A 326 21.74 -31.42 26.39
C ALA A 326 22.43 -32.69 25.87
#